data_AF-K5WI88-F1
#
_entry.id   AF-K5WI88-F1
#
_cell.length_a   1.000
_cell.length_b   1.000
_cell.length_c   1.000
_cell.angle_alpha   90.00
_cell.angle_beta   90.00
_cell.angle_gamma   90.00
#
_symmetry.space_group_name_H-M   'P 1'
#
loop_
_entity.id
_entity.type
_entity.pdbx_description
1 polymer ?
#
loop_
_entity_poly.entity_id
_entity_poly.type
_entity_poly.pdbx_seq_one_letter_code
_entity_poly.pdbx_strand_id
1 'polypeptide(L)'
;PPRNPAEKISSGYKAVKFFTYVYGLAPLLLYGVLPMKYWQSFCKLVCGVRLIYQWHIIAAQLTEAHKLLIEFIEEYERLYYRREGARLHFVRQSIHAMIHTSSETFCIDPYGIASQWPMERAI
;
A
#
# COMPACT_ATOMS: atom_id res chain seq x y z
N PRO A 1 -4.43 8.82 22.67
CA PRO A 1 -5.61 8.01 22.28
C PRO A 1 -5.79 7.95 20.74
N PRO A 2 -6.28 6.83 20.19
CA PRO A 2 -6.77 6.75 18.81
C PRO A 2 -7.82 7.84 18.55
N ARG A 3 -7.85 8.43 17.35
CA ARG A 3 -8.81 9.49 16.97
C ARG A 3 -9.51 9.08 15.68
N ASN A 4 -10.77 9.48 15.51
CA ASN A 4 -11.53 9.26 14.29
C ASN A 4 -10.83 9.94 13.09
N PRO A 5 -10.36 9.19 12.08
CA PRO A 5 -9.69 9.77 10.91
C PRO A 5 -10.59 10.72 10.11
N ALA A 6 -11.92 10.53 10.18
CA ALA A 6 -12.89 11.39 9.50
C ALA A 6 -13.00 12.79 10.14
N GLU A 7 -12.75 12.90 11.45
CA GLU A 7 -12.81 14.18 12.18
C GLU A 7 -11.46 14.89 12.24
N LYS A 8 -10.36 14.11 12.28
CA LYS A 8 -9.01 14.65 12.22
C LYS A 8 -8.07 13.63 11.56
N ILE A 9 -7.57 14.00 10.38
CA ILE A 9 -6.76 13.15 9.50
C ILE A 9 -5.55 12.52 10.23
N SER A 10 -4.90 13.24 11.16
CA SER A 10 -3.87 12.64 12.00
C SER A 10 -3.74 13.31 13.38
N SER A 11 -3.15 12.58 14.33
CA SER A 11 -2.73 13.14 15.63
C SER A 11 -1.23 13.47 15.65
N GLY A 12 -0.62 13.77 14.50
CA GLY A 12 0.84 13.88 14.34
C GLY A 12 1.50 12.62 13.78
N TYR A 13 0.89 11.44 13.98
CA TYR A 13 1.37 10.16 13.44
C TYR A 13 0.51 9.72 12.25
N LYS A 14 0.63 10.42 11.12
CA LYS A 14 -0.16 10.15 9.91
C LYS A 14 0.22 8.80 9.29
N ALA A 15 1.50 8.60 8.99
CA ALA A 15 2.00 7.44 8.26
C ALA A 15 1.78 6.14 9.04
N VAL A 16 2.09 6.09 10.34
CA VAL A 16 1.79 4.88 11.14
C VAL A 16 0.29 4.60 11.18
N LYS A 17 -0.55 5.62 11.42
CA LYS A 17 -2.01 5.43 11.53
C LYS A 17 -2.64 4.97 10.22
N PHE A 18 -2.30 5.63 9.11
CA PHE A 18 -2.83 5.24 7.80
C PHE A 18 -2.31 3.86 7.38
N PHE A 19 -1.04 3.55 7.69
CA PHE A 19 -0.51 2.23 7.42
C PHE A 19 -1.27 1.15 8.18
N THR A 20 -1.47 1.31 9.49
CA THR A 20 -2.24 0.38 10.31
C THR A 20 -3.69 0.26 9.85
N TYR A 21 -4.33 1.38 9.53
CA TYR A 21 -5.72 1.39 9.09
C TYR A 21 -5.90 0.69 7.73
N VAL A 22 -5.16 1.10 6.71
CA VAL A 22 -5.32 0.62 5.32
C VAL A 22 -4.71 -0.78 5.16
N TYR A 23 -3.46 -0.98 5.61
CA TYR A 23 -2.76 -2.23 5.35
C TYR A 23 -2.86 -3.24 6.51
N GLY A 24 -3.30 -2.82 7.69
CA GLY A 24 -3.54 -3.71 8.83
C GLY A 24 -5.00 -4.15 8.97
N LEU A 25 -5.90 -3.19 9.13
CA LEU A 25 -7.30 -3.46 9.52
C LEU A 25 -8.24 -3.62 8.33
N ALA A 26 -8.09 -2.80 7.28
CA ALA A 26 -9.00 -2.78 6.15
C ALA A 26 -9.20 -4.13 5.43
N PRO A 27 -8.21 -5.03 5.29
CA PRO A 27 -8.44 -6.34 4.66
C PRO A 27 -9.54 -7.13 5.36
N LEU A 28 -9.55 -7.11 6.70
CA LEU A 28 -10.59 -7.77 7.49
C LEU A 28 -11.90 -7.00 7.44
N LEU A 29 -11.85 -5.67 7.63
CA LEU A 29 -13.06 -4.83 7.68
C LEU A 29 -13.81 -4.77 6.34
N LEU A 30 -13.12 -4.95 5.22
CA LEU A 30 -13.70 -4.91 3.89
C LEU A 30 -14.09 -6.31 3.37
N TYR A 31 -13.78 -7.37 4.10
CA TYR A 31 -14.20 -8.73 3.74
C TYR A 31 -15.73 -8.84 3.84
N GLY A 32 -16.37 -9.32 2.78
CA GLY A 32 -17.83 -9.39 2.67
C GLY A 32 -18.53 -8.06 2.35
N VAL A 33 -17.83 -6.92 2.47
CA VAL A 33 -18.31 -5.60 2.05
C VAL A 33 -17.97 -5.34 0.59
N LEU A 34 -16.72 -5.61 0.19
CA LEU A 34 -16.30 -5.49 -1.20
C LEU A 34 -16.66 -6.74 -2.00
N PRO A 35 -17.03 -6.62 -3.29
CA PRO A 35 -17.14 -7.78 -4.15
C PRO A 35 -15.80 -8.53 -4.21
N MET A 36 -15.86 -9.86 -4.19
CA MET A 36 -14.69 -10.73 -3.99
C MET A 36 -13.47 -10.36 -4.85
N LYS A 37 -13.68 -10.06 -6.13
CA LYS A 37 -12.60 -9.68 -7.06
C LYS A 37 -11.83 -8.42 -6.64
N TYR A 38 -12.51 -7.44 -6.05
CA TYR A 38 -11.89 -6.20 -5.58
C TYR A 38 -11.19 -6.43 -4.25
N TRP A 39 -11.79 -7.22 -3.36
CA TRP A 39 -11.19 -7.59 -2.09
C TRP A 39 -9.89 -8.39 -2.28
N GLN A 40 -9.88 -9.37 -3.18
CA GLN A 40 -8.68 -10.15 -3.51
C GLN A 40 -7.57 -9.27 -4.08
N SER A 41 -7.91 -8.40 -5.02
CA SER A 41 -6.97 -7.43 -5.59
C SER A 41 -6.39 -6.50 -4.51
N PHE A 42 -7.25 -5.98 -3.63
CA PHE A 42 -6.82 -5.18 -2.48
C PHE A 42 -5.91 -5.97 -1.52
N CYS A 43 -6.16 -7.26 -1.30
CA CYS A 43 -5.29 -8.08 -0.46
C CYS A 43 -3.90 -8.29 -1.06
N LYS A 44 -3.75 -8.35 -2.38
CA LYS A 44 -2.43 -8.40 -3.04
C LYS A 44 -1.63 -7.13 -2.77
N LEU A 45 -2.27 -5.96 -2.94
CA LEU A 45 -1.68 -4.67 -2.56
C LEU A 45 -1.21 -4.68 -1.11
N VAL A 46 -2.08 -5.09 -0.20
CA VAL A 46 -1.78 -5.11 1.23
C VAL A 46 -0.61 -6.04 1.55
N CYS A 47 -0.59 -7.24 0.98
CA CYS A 47 0.48 -8.19 1.19
C CYS A 47 1.82 -7.64 0.68
N GLY A 48 1.86 -7.13 -0.56
CA GLY A 48 3.08 -6.56 -1.14
C GLY A 48 3.63 -5.37 -0.34
N VAL A 49 2.77 -4.45 0.08
CA VAL A 49 3.17 -3.32 0.93
C VAL A 49 3.73 -3.79 2.27
N ARG A 50 3.06 -4.73 2.93
CA ARG A 50 3.50 -5.22 4.24
C ARG A 50 4.82 -5.98 4.16
N LEU A 51 5.15 -6.61 3.05
CA LEU A 51 6.46 -7.24 2.82
C LEU A 51 7.56 -6.16 2.68
N ILE A 52 7.30 -5.09 1.93
CA ILE A 52 8.29 -4.01 1.68
C ILE A 52 8.56 -3.14 2.91
N TYR A 53 7.59 -3.02 3.82
CA TYR A 53 7.73 -2.21 5.03
C TYR A 53 8.29 -2.98 6.23
N GLN A 54 8.75 -4.23 6.06
CA GLN A 54 9.41 -4.95 7.15
C GLN A 54 10.79 -4.38 7.43
N TRP A 55 11.22 -4.50 8.68
CA TRP A 55 12.55 -4.05 9.10
C TRP A 55 13.67 -4.96 8.56
N HIS A 56 13.36 -6.25 8.40
CA HIS A 56 14.22 -7.24 7.77
C HIS A 56 13.46 -7.91 6.64
N ILE A 57 14.02 -7.87 5.43
CA ILE A 57 13.42 -8.42 4.22
C ILE A 57 14.47 -9.27 3.54
N ILE A 58 14.15 -10.53 3.26
CA ILE A 58 15.02 -11.38 2.45
C ILE A 58 14.67 -11.24 0.96
N ALA A 59 15.63 -11.54 0.07
CA ALA A 59 15.45 -11.42 -1.37
C ALA A 59 14.18 -12.13 -1.89
N ALA A 60 13.87 -13.33 -1.38
CA ALA A 60 12.67 -14.07 -1.76
C ALA A 60 11.36 -13.34 -1.41
N GLN A 61 11.30 -12.68 -0.25
CA GLN A 61 10.14 -11.86 0.14
C GLN A 61 10.02 -10.62 -0.74
N LEU A 62 11.14 -10.03 -1.15
CA LEU A 62 11.15 -8.89 -2.05
C LEU A 62 10.66 -9.26 -3.45
N THR A 63 11.08 -10.41 -3.97
CA THR A 63 10.58 -10.97 -5.24
C THR A 63 9.08 -11.23 -5.17
N GLU A 64 8.60 -11.81 -4.06
CA GLU A 64 7.17 -12.05 -3.87
C GLU A 64 6.38 -10.73 -3.77
N ALA A 65 6.90 -9.74 -3.04
CA ALA A 65 6.29 -8.42 -2.97
C ALA A 65 6.19 -7.77 -4.35
N HIS A 66 7.26 -7.83 -5.14
CA HIS A 66 7.28 -7.29 -6.50
C HIS A 66 6.20 -7.94 -7.37
N LYS A 67 6.12 -9.27 -7.36
CA LYS A 67 5.11 -10.03 -8.08
C LYS A 67 3.69 -9.63 -7.67
N LEU A 68 3.41 -9.59 -6.37
CA LEU A 68 2.09 -9.22 -5.84
C LEU A 68 1.68 -7.79 -6.23
N LEU A 69 2.63 -6.85 -6.24
CA LEU A 69 2.38 -5.47 -6.64
C LEU A 69 2.15 -5.31 -8.14
N ILE A 70 2.90 -6.05 -8.98
CA ILE A 70 2.63 -6.09 -10.42
C ILE A 70 1.23 -6.64 -10.68
N GLU A 71 0.90 -7.78 -10.09
CA GLU A 71 -0.43 -8.39 -10.27
C GLU A 71 -1.55 -7.46 -9.80
N PHE A 72 -1.35 -6.76 -8.67
CA PHE A 72 -2.29 -5.74 -8.21
C PHE A 72 -2.47 -4.62 -9.24
N ILE A 73 -1.40 -4.13 -9.87
CA ILE A 73 -1.49 -3.05 -10.87
C ILE A 73 -2.24 -3.53 -12.10
N GLU A 74 -1.92 -4.70 -12.64
CA GLU A 74 -2.65 -5.27 -13.78
C GLU A 74 -4.15 -5.45 -13.49
N GLU A 75 -4.48 -5.90 -12.27
CA GLU A 75 -5.85 -5.97 -11.80
C GLU A 75 -6.48 -4.60 -11.59
N TYR A 76 -5.72 -3.62 -11.11
CA TYR A 76 -6.17 -2.24 -10.96
C TYR A 76 -6.61 -1.67 -12.31
N GLU A 77 -5.80 -1.88 -13.34
CA GLU A 77 -6.11 -1.47 -14.69
C GLU A 77 -7.39 -2.07 -15.22
N ARG A 78 -7.54 -3.38 -15.05
CA ARG A 78 -8.67 -4.13 -15.59
C ARG A 78 -9.96 -3.90 -14.79
N LEU A 79 -9.89 -3.85 -13.47
CA LEU A 79 -11.05 -3.88 -12.59
C LEU A 79 -11.56 -2.49 -12.19
N TYR A 80 -10.67 -1.50 -12.02
CA TYR A 80 -11.03 -0.21 -11.41
C TYR A 80 -11.30 0.84 -12.49
N TYR A 81 -10.36 1.04 -13.41
CA TYR A 81 -10.51 2.02 -14.49
C TYR A 81 -10.72 1.41 -15.88
N ARG A 82 -10.76 0.08 -15.98
CA ARG A 82 -11.06 -0.70 -17.19
C ARG A 82 -10.20 -0.36 -18.41
N ARG A 83 -8.98 0.13 -18.17
CA ARG A 83 -8.07 0.63 -19.22
C ARG A 83 -8.67 1.76 -20.07
N GLU A 84 -9.66 2.47 -19.55
CA GLU A 84 -10.29 3.60 -20.23
C GLU A 84 -9.49 4.89 -19.97
N GLY A 85 -9.01 5.54 -21.04
CA GLY A 85 -8.28 6.80 -20.93
C GLY A 85 -9.04 7.91 -20.20
N ALA A 86 -10.37 7.95 -20.35
CA ALA A 86 -11.23 8.89 -19.61
C ALA A 86 -11.16 8.70 -18.08
N ARG A 87 -10.76 7.52 -17.61
CA ARG A 87 -10.65 7.15 -16.19
C ARG A 87 -9.21 7.17 -15.67
N LEU A 88 -8.25 7.57 -16.50
CA LEU A 88 -6.83 7.56 -16.13
C LEU A 88 -6.54 8.47 -14.92
N HIS A 89 -7.37 9.47 -14.66
CA HIS A 89 -7.29 10.34 -13.48
C HIS A 89 -7.44 9.61 -12.13
N PHE A 90 -7.97 8.38 -12.12
CA PHE A 90 -7.99 7.51 -10.94
C PHE A 90 -6.66 6.78 -10.69
N VAL A 91 -5.73 6.76 -11.65
CA VAL A 91 -4.38 6.21 -11.50
C VAL A 91 -3.49 7.30 -10.92
N ARG A 92 -3.58 7.49 -9.59
CA ARG A 92 -2.74 8.46 -8.88
C ARG A 92 -1.28 7.99 -8.91
N GLN A 93 -0.35 8.94 -8.79
CA GLN A 93 1.10 8.65 -8.71
C GLN A 93 1.42 7.56 -7.69
N SER A 94 0.69 7.53 -6.55
CA SER A 94 0.92 6.56 -5.49
C SER A 94 0.56 5.13 -5.89
N ILE A 95 -0.32 4.94 -6.88
CA ILE A 95 -0.61 3.63 -7.45
C ILE A 95 0.55 3.23 -8.38
N HIS A 96 1.01 4.14 -9.24
CA HIS A 96 2.14 3.85 -10.13
C HIS A 96 3.43 3.56 -9.35
N ALA A 97 3.73 4.34 -8.30
CA ALA A 97 4.93 4.19 -7.47
C ALA A 97 5.10 2.76 -6.90
N MET A 98 4.00 2.02 -6.73
CA MET A 98 4.02 0.65 -6.21
C MET A 98 4.93 -0.28 -7.03
N ILE A 99 5.01 -0.12 -8.36
CA ILE A 99 5.84 -0.99 -9.20
C ILE A 99 7.34 -0.81 -8.93
N HIS A 100 7.75 0.37 -8.47
CA HIS A 100 9.15 0.74 -8.22
C HIS A 100 9.59 0.38 -6.80
N THR A 101 8.66 0.32 -5.84
CA THR A 101 9.00 0.14 -4.41
C THR A 101 9.86 -1.09 -4.12
N SER A 102 9.68 -2.20 -4.84
CA SER A 102 10.50 -3.40 -4.64
C SER A 102 11.92 -3.24 -5.20
N SER A 103 12.08 -2.65 -6.39
CA SER A 103 13.40 -2.41 -6.97
C SER A 103 14.17 -1.32 -6.22
N GLU A 104 13.49 -0.30 -5.73
CA GLU A 104 14.09 0.76 -4.92
C GLU A 104 14.58 0.24 -3.57
N THR A 105 13.84 -0.69 -2.95
CA THR A 105 14.25 -1.33 -1.69
C THR A 105 15.58 -2.07 -1.81
N PHE A 106 15.90 -2.58 -3.00
CA PHE A 106 17.21 -3.19 -3.28
C PHE A 106 18.35 -2.16 -3.30
N CYS A 107 18.07 -0.94 -3.76
CA CYS A 107 19.07 0.11 -3.96
C CYS A 107 19.25 1.04 -2.75
N ILE A 108 18.19 1.30 -1.98
CA ILE A 108 18.10 2.42 -1.02
C ILE A 108 17.67 1.96 0.38
N ASP A 109 17.68 0.65 0.66
CA ASP A 109 17.17 0.03 1.90
C ASP A 109 15.62 -0.02 2.02
N PRO A 110 15.05 -0.78 2.97
CA PRO A 110 13.61 -0.92 3.14
C PRO A 110 12.86 0.41 3.25
N TYR A 111 11.71 0.49 2.57
CA TYR A 111 10.94 1.72 2.45
C TYR A 111 10.46 2.27 3.80
N GLY A 112 10.34 1.43 4.84
CA GLY A 112 10.04 1.88 6.20
C GLY A 112 11.04 2.91 6.73
N ILE A 113 12.32 2.79 6.35
CA ILE A 113 13.42 3.68 6.76
C ILE A 113 13.37 5.01 6.01
N ALA A 114 13.12 4.97 4.70
CA ALA A 114 13.01 6.17 3.85
C ALA A 114 11.63 6.84 3.89
N SER A 115 10.66 6.27 4.62
CA SER A 115 9.29 6.78 4.71
C SER A 115 9.17 8.01 5.63
N GLN A 116 7.94 8.50 5.79
CA GLN A 116 7.63 9.55 6.75
C GLN A 116 7.81 9.10 8.23
N TRP A 117 7.89 7.79 8.53
CA TRP A 117 7.93 7.27 9.92
C TRP A 117 9.01 7.92 10.81
N PRO A 118 10.27 8.09 10.40
CA PRO A 118 11.29 8.74 11.22
C PRO A 118 10.98 10.22 11.48
N MET A 119 10.39 10.91 10.49
CA MET A 119 10.03 12.33 10.61
C MET A 119 8.85 12.56 11.57
N GLU A 120 7.95 11.59 11.75
CA GLU A 120 6.82 11.75 12.70
C GLU A 120 7.26 11.84 14.17
N ARG A 121 8.53 11.51 14.46
CA ARG A 121 9.12 11.56 15.80
C ARG A 121 10.21 12.63 15.94
N ALA A 122 10.48 13.41 14.91
CA ALA A 122 11.53 14.43 14.89
C ALA A 122 11.08 15.81 15.43
N ILE A 123 9.93 15.88 16.11
CA ILE A 123 9.30 17.13 16.60
C ILE A 123 9.32 17.14 18.12
#